data_AF-A0A519CNZ6-F1
#
_entry.id   AF-A0A519CNZ6-F1
#
_cell.length_a   1.000
_cell.length_b   1.000
_cell.length_c   1.000
_cell.angle_alpha   90.00
_cell.angle_beta   90.00
_cell.angle_gamma   90.00
#
_symmetry.space_group_name_H-M   'P 1'
#
loop_
_entity.id
_entity.type
_entity.pdbx_description
1 polymer ?
#
loop_
_entity_poly.entity_id
_entity_poly.type
_entity_poly.pdbx_seq_one_letter_code
_entity_poly.pdbx_strand_id
1 'polypeptide(L)'
;MMSGEPYPIRKKSGDIANAGTIVLDGTIILRVTALSTDTMLANVIQLVEDAQMGKAPIQRLVDRVAAIFVPIVTVLAIIASLYWWQFGDSTAAQFSMTSAELAVMVLVSTLVIACPCALGLATPTALVVGTGIGARYGLLIKGIEALEKSHKTDTLVVDKTGTITTGRPRVSHIELLDSEVKEILSIAAALNPNILVQCHF
;
A
#
# COMPACT_ATOMS: atom_id res chain seq x y z
N MET A 1 -9.39 9.73 -17.76
CA MET A 1 -8.55 9.50 -16.56
C MET A 1 -9.31 9.69 -15.24
N MET A 2 -10.27 10.61 -15.10
CA MET A 2 -11.02 10.78 -13.83
C MET A 2 -12.38 10.05 -13.74
N SER A 3 -13.12 9.87 -14.84
CA SER A 3 -14.41 9.16 -14.82
C SER A 3 -14.30 7.64 -15.04
N GLY A 4 -13.13 7.14 -15.44
CA GLY A 4 -12.94 5.74 -15.85
C GLY A 4 -13.64 5.36 -17.17
N GLU A 5 -14.40 6.26 -17.78
CA GLU A 5 -15.09 5.99 -19.05
C GLU A 5 -14.12 6.02 -20.24
N PRO A 6 -14.22 5.06 -21.18
CA PRO A 6 -13.31 4.97 -22.32
C PRO A 6 -13.65 5.96 -23.44
N TYR A 7 -14.87 6.52 -23.46
CA TYR A 7 -15.32 7.42 -24.54
C TYR A 7 -15.25 8.89 -24.13
N PRO A 8 -14.86 9.79 -25.06
CA PRO A 8 -14.90 11.21 -24.80
C PRO A 8 -16.34 11.73 -24.74
N ILE A 9 -16.60 12.55 -23.73
CA ILE A 9 -17.91 13.16 -23.49
C ILE A 9 -17.96 14.50 -24.25
N ARG A 10 -18.98 14.70 -25.10
CA ARG A 10 -19.21 16.01 -25.72
C ARG A 10 -19.66 17.02 -24.67
N LYS A 11 -19.00 18.17 -24.64
CA LYS A 11 -19.32 19.30 -23.76
C LYS A 11 -19.86 20.47 -24.57
N LYS A 12 -20.89 21.13 -24.05
CA LYS A 12 -21.50 22.35 -24.61
C LYS A 12 -21.23 23.54 -23.69
N SER A 13 -21.54 24.74 -24.19
CA SER A 13 -21.44 25.97 -23.40
C SER A 13 -22.32 25.86 -22.14
N GLY A 14 -21.74 26.15 -20.97
CA GLY A 14 -22.40 26.01 -19.67
C GLY A 14 -22.10 24.71 -18.94
N ASP A 15 -21.53 23.70 -19.59
CA ASP A 15 -21.13 22.47 -18.92
C ASP A 15 -19.87 22.64 -18.08
N ILE A 16 -19.83 21.97 -16.92
CA ILE A 16 -18.65 21.94 -16.05
C ILE A 16 -17.58 21.03 -16.67
N ALA A 17 -16.34 21.54 -16.72
CA ALA A 17 -15.15 20.78 -17.12
C ALA A 17 -14.22 20.63 -15.91
N ASN A 18 -13.78 19.40 -15.66
CA ASN A 18 -12.90 19.12 -14.52
C ASN A 18 -11.44 19.40 -14.87
N ALA A 19 -10.66 19.88 -13.90
CA ALA A 19 -9.21 20.03 -14.05
C ALA A 19 -8.57 18.65 -14.34
N GLY A 20 -7.66 18.60 -15.31
CA GLY A 20 -7.02 17.36 -15.77
C GLY A 20 -7.75 16.62 -16.91
N THR A 21 -8.84 17.18 -17.46
CA THR A 21 -9.49 16.65 -18.66
C THR A 21 -8.73 17.07 -19.92
N ILE A 22 -8.60 16.17 -20.89
CA ILE A 22 -7.93 16.44 -22.18
C ILE A 22 -8.97 16.85 -23.21
N VAL A 23 -8.72 17.95 -23.92
CA VAL A 23 -9.53 18.37 -25.07
C VAL A 23 -9.04 17.61 -26.30
N LEU A 24 -9.93 16.88 -26.96
CA LEU A 24 -9.59 16.10 -28.15
C LEU A 24 -9.85 16.88 -29.44
N ASP A 25 -11.03 17.49 -29.56
CA ASP A 25 -11.44 18.22 -30.77
C ASP A 25 -11.77 19.68 -30.44
N GLY A 26 -11.07 20.59 -31.12
CA GLY A 26 -11.35 22.03 -31.12
C GLY A 26 -10.72 22.84 -29.99
N THR A 27 -11.09 24.11 -29.94
CA THR A 27 -10.61 25.09 -28.95
C THR A 27 -11.75 25.44 -28.02
N ILE A 28 -11.48 25.47 -26.72
CA ILE A 28 -12.45 25.86 -25.69
C ILE A 28 -11.93 27.06 -24.90
N ILE A 29 -12.85 27.92 -24.49
CA ILE A 29 -12.58 29.00 -23.54
C ILE A 29 -13.30 28.63 -22.26
N LEU A 30 -12.55 28.51 -21.18
CA LEU A 30 -13.07 28.10 -19.88
C LEU A 30 -13.02 29.27 -18.90
N ARG A 31 -14.06 29.37 -18.05
CA ARG A 31 -14.02 30.20 -16.85
C ARG A 31 -13.57 29.34 -15.69
N VAL A 32 -12.52 29.77 -14.99
CA VAL A 32 -12.06 29.09 -13.78
C VAL A 32 -13.08 29.31 -12.67
N THR A 33 -13.63 28.22 -12.13
CA THR A 33 -14.63 28.23 -11.05
C THR A 33 -14.06 27.81 -9.69
N ALA A 34 -12.88 27.20 -9.65
CA ALA A 34 -12.23 26.71 -8.44
C ALA A 34 -10.73 27.01 -8.46
N LEU A 35 -10.15 27.26 -7.28
CA LEU A 35 -8.71 27.45 -7.09
C LEU A 35 -7.98 26.10 -7.20
N SER A 36 -6.67 26.13 -7.45
CA SER A 36 -5.84 24.94 -7.67
C SER A 36 -5.93 23.90 -6.54
N THR A 37 -6.10 24.35 -5.30
CA THR A 37 -6.23 23.51 -4.10
C THR A 37 -7.61 22.90 -3.91
N ASP A 38 -8.64 23.42 -4.58
CA ASP A 38 -10.05 23.02 -4.39
C ASP A 38 -10.59 22.26 -5.61
N THR A 39 -9.67 21.71 -6.41
CA THR A 39 -10.02 20.90 -7.57
C THR A 39 -10.27 19.45 -7.17
N MET A 40 -11.12 18.75 -7.93
CA MET A 40 -11.33 17.31 -7.73
C MET A 40 -10.01 16.51 -7.82
N LEU A 41 -9.04 16.97 -8.64
CA LEU A 41 -7.71 16.36 -8.70
C LEU A 41 -6.90 16.59 -7.40
N ALA A 42 -6.93 17.80 -6.84
CA ALA A 42 -6.27 18.10 -5.56
C ALA A 42 -6.85 17.25 -4.41
N ASN A 43 -8.17 17.08 -4.37
CA ASN A 43 -8.81 16.19 -3.39
C ASN A 43 -8.37 14.73 -3.55
N VAL A 44 -8.23 14.23 -4.79
CA VAL A 44 -7.72 12.88 -5.04
C VAL A 44 -6.25 12.75 -4.61
N ILE A 45 -5.41 13.75 -4.91
CA ILE A 45 -4.01 13.75 -4.48
C ILE A 45 -3.91 13.71 -2.95
N GLN A 46 -4.71 14.53 -2.27
CA GLN A 46 -4.72 14.59 -0.82
C GLN A 46 -5.20 13.28 -0.18
N LEU A 47 -6.26 12.66 -0.74
CA LEU A 47 -6.70 11.32 -0.33
C LEU A 47 -5.62 10.26 -0.53
N VAL A 48 -4.82 10.36 -1.59
CA VAL A 48 -3.70 9.44 -1.86
C VAL A 48 -2.54 9.69 -0.90
N GLU A 49 -2.19 10.94 -0.63
CA GLU A 49 -1.14 11.30 0.33
C GLU A 49 -1.52 10.85 1.75
N ASP A 50 -2.75 11.10 2.19
CA ASP A 50 -3.28 10.66 3.47
C ASP A 50 -3.26 9.12 3.59
N ALA A 51 -3.53 8.42 2.48
CA ALA A 51 -3.43 6.95 2.43
C ALA A 51 -1.99 6.43 2.44
N GLN A 52 -1.01 7.21 1.97
CA GLN A 52 0.41 6.83 1.90
C GLN A 52 1.20 7.15 3.17
N MET A 53 0.73 8.07 4.02
CA MET A 53 1.45 8.51 5.22
C MET A 53 1.32 7.56 6.45
N GLY A 54 0.99 6.29 6.24
CA GLY A 54 0.84 5.29 7.30
C GLY A 54 2.14 4.56 7.67
N LYS A 55 2.48 4.48 8.97
CA LYS A 55 3.41 3.43 9.45
C LYS A 55 2.71 2.08 9.42
N ALA A 56 3.36 1.07 8.84
CA ALA A 56 2.85 -0.30 8.76
C ALA A 56 2.46 -0.85 10.16
N PRO A 57 1.29 -1.51 10.31
CA PRO A 57 0.78 -1.96 11.59
C PRO A 57 1.69 -2.97 12.32
N ILE A 58 2.34 -3.91 11.62
CA ILE A 58 3.22 -4.91 12.28
C ILE A 58 4.45 -4.26 12.92
N GLN A 59 4.97 -3.18 12.31
CA GLN A 59 6.15 -2.48 12.81
C GLN A 59 5.84 -1.83 14.17
N ARG A 60 4.62 -1.31 14.33
CA ARG A 60 4.13 -0.79 15.63
C ARG A 60 4.00 -1.89 16.70
N LEU A 61 3.80 -3.14 16.28
CA LEU A 61 3.67 -4.28 17.20
C LEU A 61 5.03 -4.62 17.82
N VAL A 62 6.08 -4.67 17.00
CA VAL A 62 7.46 -4.85 17.47
C VAL A 62 7.90 -3.70 18.37
N ASP A 63 7.60 -2.46 17.97
CA ASP A 63 7.90 -1.27 18.79
C ASP A 63 7.20 -1.31 20.16
N ARG A 64 5.94 -1.77 20.20
CA ARG A 64 5.18 -1.92 21.45
C ARG A 64 5.76 -3.00 22.35
N VAL A 65 6.17 -4.13 21.77
CA VAL A 65 6.83 -5.20 22.53
C VAL A 65 8.16 -4.70 23.09
N ALA A 66 8.98 -4.02 22.27
CA ALA A 66 10.24 -3.44 22.72
C ALA A 66 10.04 -2.39 23.83
N ALA A 67 9.01 -1.55 23.72
CA ALA A 67 8.68 -0.53 24.72
C ALA A 67 8.32 -1.12 26.10
N ILE A 68 7.82 -2.35 26.15
CA ILE A 68 7.52 -3.06 27.42
C ILE A 68 8.72 -3.92 27.85
N PHE A 69 9.38 -4.59 26.92
CA PHE A 69 10.45 -5.54 27.19
C PHE A 69 11.71 -4.86 27.75
N VAL A 70 12.13 -3.73 27.13
CA VAL A 70 13.32 -2.98 27.55
C VAL A 70 13.26 -2.56 29.03
N PRO A 71 12.21 -1.85 29.52
CA PRO A 71 12.16 -1.43 30.92
C PRO A 71 12.10 -2.62 31.89
N ILE A 72 11.41 -3.72 31.55
CA ILE A 72 11.34 -4.91 32.40
C ILE A 72 12.74 -5.52 32.58
N VAL A 73 13.47 -5.72 31.48
CA VAL A 73 14.83 -6.28 31.53
C VAL A 73 15.77 -5.37 32.31
N THR A 74 15.69 -4.05 32.11
CA THR A 74 16.51 -3.09 32.85
C THR A 74 16.26 -3.17 34.36
N VAL A 75 14.99 -3.27 34.79
CA VAL A 75 14.65 -3.42 36.21
C VAL A 75 15.18 -4.74 36.77
N LEU A 76 15.00 -5.85 36.06
CA LEU A 76 15.52 -7.16 36.49
C LEU A 76 17.05 -7.19 36.58
N ALA A 77 17.75 -6.55 35.65
CA ALA A 77 19.21 -6.47 35.68
C ALA A 77 19.72 -5.63 36.85
N ILE A 78 19.03 -4.53 37.21
CA ILE A 78 19.36 -3.73 38.39
C ILE A 78 19.12 -4.54 39.67
N ILE A 79 18.00 -5.25 39.77
CA ILE A 79 17.70 -6.10 40.95
C ILE A 79 18.75 -7.19 41.10
N ALA A 80 19.12 -7.88 40.01
CA ALA A 80 20.16 -8.90 40.03
C ALA A 80 21.51 -8.31 40.46
N SER A 81 21.89 -7.15 39.92
CA SER A 81 23.14 -6.47 40.28
C SER A 81 23.18 -6.07 41.76
N LEU A 82 22.09 -5.52 42.30
CA LEU A 82 21.96 -5.17 43.72
C LEU A 82 22.07 -6.39 44.64
N TYR A 83 21.43 -7.50 44.26
CA TYR A 83 21.51 -8.75 45.02
C TYR A 83 22.95 -9.26 45.13
N TRP A 84 23.69 -9.30 44.03
CA TRP A 84 25.09 -9.73 44.02
C TRP A 84 26.03 -8.74 44.71
N TRP A 85 25.70 -7.44 44.71
CA TRP A 85 26.47 -6.45 45.45
C TRP A 85 26.31 -6.62 46.98
N GLN A 86 25.10 -6.91 47.48
CA GLN A 86 24.86 -7.13 48.91
C GLN A 86 25.33 -8.50 49.42
N PHE A 87 25.17 -9.57 48.63
CA PHE A 87 25.43 -10.95 49.09
C PHE A 87 26.69 -11.61 48.51
N GLY A 88 27.40 -10.91 47.61
CA GLY A 88 28.58 -11.44 46.90
C GLY A 88 29.72 -11.88 47.82
N ASP A 89 30.02 -11.12 48.88
CA ASP A 89 31.08 -11.47 49.84
C ASP A 89 30.78 -12.76 50.63
N SER A 90 29.51 -13.11 50.82
CA SER A 90 29.10 -14.27 51.62
C SER A 90 28.96 -15.57 50.82
N THR A 91 28.73 -15.47 49.52
CA THR A 91 28.38 -16.61 48.64
C THR A 91 29.43 -16.93 47.58
N ALA A 92 30.27 -15.96 47.20
CA ALA A 92 31.25 -16.08 46.13
C ALA A 92 32.71 -16.10 46.63
N ALA A 93 32.97 -16.62 47.85
CA ALA A 93 34.32 -16.73 48.43
C ALA A 93 35.32 -17.57 47.60
N GLN A 94 34.88 -18.21 46.51
CA GLN A 94 35.69 -19.00 45.59
C GLN A 94 36.17 -18.23 44.34
N PHE A 95 35.59 -17.06 44.05
CA PHE A 95 36.01 -16.22 42.94
C PHE A 95 36.89 -15.09 43.47
N SER A 96 38.11 -14.92 42.94
CA SER A 96 39.06 -13.86 43.34
C SER A 96 38.64 -12.44 42.93
N MET A 97 37.34 -12.17 42.80
CA MET A 97 36.79 -10.90 42.34
C MET A 97 36.07 -10.18 43.46
N THR A 98 36.10 -8.85 43.43
CA THR A 98 35.36 -8.02 44.39
C THR A 98 33.85 -8.07 44.12
N SER A 99 33.04 -7.88 45.16
CA SER A 99 31.56 -7.86 45.06
C SER A 99 31.05 -6.82 44.04
N ALA A 100 31.76 -5.71 43.88
CA ALA A 100 31.44 -4.69 42.87
C ALA A 100 31.71 -5.17 41.42
N GLU A 101 32.81 -5.90 41.18
CA GLU A 101 33.12 -6.46 39.85
C GLU A 101 32.09 -7.51 39.42
N LEU A 102 31.69 -8.39 40.36
CA LEU A 102 30.62 -9.37 40.14
C LEU A 102 29.28 -8.70 39.81
N ALA A 103 28.91 -7.64 40.54
CA ALA A 103 27.66 -6.91 40.31
C ALA A 103 27.60 -6.24 38.93
N VAL A 104 28.72 -5.63 38.48
CA VAL A 104 28.83 -5.03 37.13
C VAL A 104 28.82 -6.10 36.05
N MET A 105 29.52 -7.22 36.26
CA MET A 105 29.53 -8.34 35.32
C MET A 105 28.11 -8.91 35.10
N VAL A 106 27.36 -9.13 36.17
CA VAL A 106 25.97 -9.63 36.11
C VAL A 106 25.06 -8.64 35.39
N LEU A 107 25.21 -7.34 35.67
CA LEU A 107 24.43 -6.29 35.02
C LEU A 107 24.66 -6.28 33.50
N VAL A 108 25.92 -6.19 33.08
CA VAL A 108 26.28 -6.14 31.65
C VAL A 108 25.88 -7.44 30.94
N SER A 109 26.16 -8.59 31.54
CA SER A 109 25.84 -9.90 30.95
C SER A 109 24.33 -10.06 30.73
N THR A 110 23.52 -9.65 31.71
CA THR A 110 22.06 -9.71 31.61
C THR A 110 21.53 -8.80 30.50
N LEU A 111 22.04 -7.57 30.39
CA LEU A 111 21.67 -6.63 29.32
C LEU A 111 22.06 -7.14 27.93
N VAL A 112 23.28 -7.68 27.79
CA VAL A 112 23.80 -8.18 26.51
C VAL A 112 23.00 -9.39 26.03
N ILE A 113 22.72 -10.35 26.92
CA ILE A 113 21.94 -11.55 26.60
C ILE A 113 20.50 -11.20 26.21
N ALA A 114 19.94 -10.14 26.82
CA ALA A 114 18.57 -9.72 26.55
C ALA A 114 18.41 -8.91 25.25
N CYS A 115 19.49 -8.50 24.58
CA CYS A 115 19.40 -7.66 23.38
C CYS A 115 18.59 -8.36 22.27
N PRO A 116 17.41 -7.85 21.87
CA PRO A 116 16.50 -8.55 20.97
C PRO A 116 16.88 -8.32 19.49
N CYS A 117 18.16 -8.48 19.13
CA CYS A 117 18.68 -8.20 17.79
C CYS A 117 17.92 -8.96 16.68
N ALA A 118 17.50 -10.20 16.97
CA ALA A 118 16.75 -11.03 16.03
C ALA A 118 15.34 -10.49 15.77
N LEU A 119 14.69 -9.86 16.76
CA LEU A 119 13.32 -9.36 16.66
C LEU A 119 13.21 -8.21 15.65
N GLY A 120 14.22 -7.33 15.62
CA GLY A 120 14.25 -6.17 14.71
C GLY A 120 14.48 -6.53 13.25
N LEU A 121 15.14 -7.66 12.97
CA LEU A 121 15.46 -8.11 11.61
C LEU A 121 14.49 -9.14 11.05
N ALA A 122 13.83 -9.94 11.89
CA ALA A 122 12.93 -11.00 11.43
C ALA A 122 11.84 -10.49 10.47
N THR A 123 11.18 -9.40 10.83
CA THR A 123 10.09 -8.78 10.06
C THR A 123 10.55 -8.24 8.69
N PRO A 124 11.55 -7.36 8.58
CA PRO A 124 12.00 -6.85 7.28
C PRO A 124 12.56 -7.97 6.39
N THR A 125 13.25 -8.96 6.94
CA THR A 125 13.77 -10.09 6.14
C THR A 125 12.63 -10.92 5.55
N ALA A 126 11.62 -11.28 6.34
CA ALA A 126 10.47 -12.03 5.84
C ALA A 126 9.72 -11.25 4.74
N LEU A 127 9.58 -9.93 4.88
CA LEU A 127 8.88 -9.08 3.91
C LEU A 127 9.65 -8.91 2.61
N VAL A 128 10.96 -8.68 2.67
CA VAL A 128 11.80 -8.54 1.46
C VAL A 128 11.82 -9.85 0.68
N VAL A 129 11.96 -10.99 1.36
CA VAL A 129 11.90 -12.30 0.70
C VAL A 129 10.49 -12.57 0.15
N GLY A 130 9.44 -12.27 0.90
CA GLY A 130 8.05 -12.46 0.47
C GLY A 130 7.68 -11.63 -0.75
N THR A 131 8.06 -10.35 -0.77
CA THR A 131 7.85 -9.46 -1.92
C THR A 131 8.71 -9.88 -3.12
N GLY A 132 9.93 -10.36 -2.89
CA GLY A 132 10.79 -10.92 -3.94
C GLY A 132 10.21 -12.18 -4.59
N ILE A 133 9.58 -13.06 -3.80
CA ILE A 133 8.85 -14.22 -4.32
C ILE A 133 7.62 -13.77 -5.09
N GLY A 134 6.81 -12.84 -4.55
CA GLY A 134 5.63 -12.29 -5.23
C GLY A 134 5.95 -11.68 -6.60
N ALA A 135 7.07 -10.95 -6.70
CA ALA A 135 7.53 -10.38 -7.96
C ALA A 135 7.82 -11.46 -9.03
N ARG A 136 8.30 -12.64 -8.64
CA ARG A 136 8.50 -13.77 -9.58
C ARG A 136 7.19 -14.33 -10.13
N TYR A 137 6.07 -14.12 -9.44
CA TYR A 137 4.73 -14.50 -9.88
C TYR A 137 3.97 -13.33 -10.54
N GLY A 138 4.66 -12.22 -10.86
CA GLY A 138 4.03 -11.05 -11.49
C GLY A 138 3.24 -10.16 -10.53
N LEU A 139 3.38 -10.35 -9.22
CA LEU A 139 2.74 -9.51 -8.19
C LEU A 139 3.69 -8.38 -7.80
N LEU A 140 3.38 -7.16 -8.22
CA LEU A 140 4.12 -5.97 -7.79
C LEU A 140 3.49 -5.37 -6.53
N ILE A 141 4.06 -5.71 -5.38
CA ILE A 141 3.59 -5.24 -4.07
C ILE A 141 4.32 -3.93 -3.73
N LYS A 142 3.60 -2.81 -3.70
CA LYS A 142 4.14 -1.50 -3.34
C LYS A 142 3.95 -1.23 -1.85
N GLY A 143 5.04 -1.38 -1.09
CA GLY A 143 5.07 -1.09 0.35
C GLY A 143 4.61 -2.25 1.23
N ILE A 144 5.04 -2.22 2.49
CA ILE A 144 4.78 -3.28 3.49
C ILE A 144 3.30 -3.28 3.90
N GLU A 145 2.71 -2.10 4.02
CA GLU A 145 1.33 -1.93 4.46
C GLU A 145 0.32 -2.60 3.50
N ALA A 146 0.60 -2.58 2.19
CA ALA A 146 -0.24 -3.24 1.20
C ALA A 146 -0.27 -4.76 1.39
N LEU A 147 0.85 -5.37 1.76
CA LEU A 147 0.94 -6.81 2.01
C LEU A 147 0.19 -7.21 3.29
N GLU A 148 0.31 -6.40 4.34
CA GLU A 148 -0.41 -6.61 5.60
C GLU A 148 -1.92 -6.39 5.47
N LYS A 149 -2.33 -5.33 4.77
CA LYS A 149 -3.75 -5.06 4.50
C LYS A 149 -4.35 -6.16 3.65
N SER A 150 -3.63 -6.65 2.64
CA SER A 150 -4.07 -7.77 1.80
C SER A 150 -4.41 -9.01 2.64
N HIS A 151 -3.58 -9.35 3.64
CA HIS A 151 -3.87 -10.48 4.54
C HIS A 151 -5.15 -10.30 5.37
N LYS A 152 -5.51 -9.05 5.71
CA LYS A 152 -6.71 -8.72 6.50
C LYS A 152 -7.93 -8.37 5.66
N THR A 153 -7.83 -8.43 4.33
CA THR A 153 -8.91 -8.02 3.43
C THR A 153 -9.83 -9.20 3.14
N ASP A 154 -11.10 -9.09 3.52
CA ASP A 154 -12.11 -10.12 3.26
C ASP A 154 -12.96 -9.83 2.02
N THR A 155 -13.00 -8.57 1.59
CA THR A 155 -13.86 -8.11 0.49
C THR A 155 -13.01 -7.50 -0.62
N LEU A 156 -13.14 -8.06 -1.83
CA LEU A 156 -12.49 -7.55 -3.03
C LEU A 156 -13.53 -6.83 -3.90
N VAL A 157 -13.36 -5.51 -4.04
CA VAL A 157 -14.12 -4.72 -5.03
C VAL A 157 -13.25 -4.54 -6.25
N VAL A 158 -13.70 -5.08 -7.37
CA VAL A 158 -13.00 -5.04 -8.66
C VAL A 158 -13.65 -4.03 -9.58
N ASP A 159 -12.83 -3.20 -10.23
CA ASP A 159 -13.31 -2.40 -11.35
C ASP A 159 -13.65 -3.33 -12.53
N LYS A 160 -14.67 -2.99 -13.32
CA LYS A 160 -15.07 -3.81 -14.47
C LYS A 160 -14.22 -3.48 -15.69
N THR A 161 -14.05 -2.19 -15.97
CA THR A 161 -13.48 -1.73 -17.24
C THR A 161 -11.96 -1.80 -17.17
N GLY A 162 -11.32 -2.62 -18.00
CA GLY A 162 -9.86 -2.75 -18.02
C GLY A 162 -9.24 -3.62 -16.92
N THR A 163 -10.01 -4.08 -15.93
CA THR A 163 -9.57 -5.08 -14.94
C THR A 163 -10.20 -6.45 -15.23
N ILE A 164 -11.54 -6.56 -15.22
CA ILE A 164 -12.24 -7.80 -15.63
C ILE A 164 -12.35 -7.89 -17.15
N THR A 165 -12.61 -6.76 -17.80
CA THR A 165 -12.77 -6.69 -19.26
C THR A 165 -11.46 -6.28 -19.93
N THR A 166 -11.29 -6.67 -21.19
CA THR A 166 -10.12 -6.35 -22.01
C THR A 166 -9.98 -4.86 -22.35
N GLY A 167 -10.94 -4.02 -21.94
CA GLY A 167 -10.98 -2.58 -22.24
C GLY A 167 -11.20 -2.26 -23.73
N ARG A 168 -11.40 -3.28 -24.58
CA ARG A 168 -11.63 -3.14 -26.01
C ARG A 168 -13.06 -3.57 -26.35
N PRO A 169 -13.95 -2.64 -26.71
CA PRO A 169 -15.31 -2.99 -27.09
C PRO A 169 -15.30 -3.82 -28.38
N ARG A 170 -16.06 -4.91 -28.39
CA ARG A 170 -16.27 -5.78 -29.56
C ARG A 170 -17.76 -6.04 -29.71
N VAL A 171 -18.26 -5.99 -30.93
CA VAL A 171 -19.64 -6.40 -31.23
C VAL A 171 -19.74 -7.90 -30.99
N SER A 172 -20.57 -8.30 -30.02
CA SER A 172 -20.77 -9.69 -29.63
C SER A 172 -22.01 -10.31 -30.28
N HIS A 173 -23.03 -9.50 -30.56
CA HIS A 173 -24.30 -9.95 -31.10
C HIS A 173 -24.94 -8.87 -31.97
N ILE A 174 -25.59 -9.30 -33.05
CA ILE A 174 -26.37 -8.43 -33.94
C ILE A 174 -27.72 -9.13 -34.12
N GLU A 175 -28.78 -8.54 -33.59
CA GLU A 175 -30.14 -9.01 -33.84
C GLU A 175 -30.71 -8.27 -35.06
N LEU A 176 -31.16 -9.04 -36.03
CA LEU A 176 -31.73 -8.54 -37.27
C LEU A 176 -33.23 -8.83 -37.27
N LEU A 177 -34.03 -7.83 -37.61
CA LEU A 177 -35.46 -8.00 -37.81
C LEU A 177 -35.78 -8.43 -39.25
N ASP A 178 -35.19 -7.76 -40.26
CA ASP A 178 -35.49 -8.05 -41.68
C ASP A 178 -34.41 -7.48 -42.63
N SER A 179 -33.12 -7.70 -42.34
CA SER A 179 -32.03 -7.05 -43.09
C SER A 179 -30.74 -7.88 -43.08
N GLU A 180 -29.87 -7.62 -44.06
CA GLU A 180 -28.57 -8.30 -44.16
C GLU A 180 -27.54 -7.68 -43.21
N VAL A 181 -26.76 -8.52 -42.52
CA VAL A 181 -25.75 -8.12 -41.51
C VAL A 181 -24.79 -7.05 -42.06
N LYS A 182 -24.40 -7.19 -43.33
CA LYS A 182 -23.41 -6.34 -44.00
C LYS A 182 -23.91 -4.91 -44.21
N GLU A 183 -25.20 -4.78 -44.50
CA GLU A 183 -25.84 -3.49 -44.80
C GLU A 183 -26.07 -2.69 -43.52
N ILE A 184 -26.47 -3.33 -42.42
CA ILE A 184 -26.59 -2.66 -41.12
C ILE A 184 -25.23 -2.27 -40.55
N LEU A 185 -24.21 -3.12 -40.68
CA LEU A 185 -22.84 -2.78 -40.25
C LEU A 185 -22.28 -1.58 -41.03
N SER A 186 -22.53 -1.49 -42.34
CA SER A 186 -22.05 -0.37 -43.14
C SER A 186 -22.73 0.95 -42.74
N ILE A 187 -24.05 0.92 -42.50
CA ILE A 187 -24.82 2.08 -42.03
C ILE A 187 -24.38 2.48 -40.60
N ALA A 188 -24.23 1.51 -39.69
CA ALA A 188 -23.80 1.77 -38.31
C ALA A 188 -22.38 2.34 -38.24
N ALA A 189 -21.46 1.84 -39.07
CA ALA A 189 -20.10 2.37 -39.18
C ALA A 189 -20.09 3.79 -39.77
N ALA A 190 -20.95 4.09 -40.76
CA ALA A 190 -21.08 5.42 -41.34
C ALA A 190 -21.69 6.44 -40.37
N LEU A 191 -22.62 6.02 -39.51
CA LEU A 191 -23.25 6.88 -38.49
C LEU A 191 -22.33 7.15 -37.28
N ASN A 192 -21.48 6.19 -36.91
CA ASN A 192 -20.56 6.29 -35.78
C ASN A 192 -19.09 6.12 -36.20
N PRO A 193 -18.54 7.03 -37.02
CA PRO A 193 -17.16 6.91 -37.51
C PRO A 193 -16.10 6.99 -36.40
N ASN A 194 -16.45 7.52 -35.21
CA ASN A 194 -15.54 7.66 -34.06
C ASN A 194 -15.51 6.44 -33.13
N ILE A 195 -16.36 5.43 -33.36
CA ILE A 195 -16.29 4.17 -32.63
C ILE A 195 -15.49 3.20 -33.50
N LEU A 196 -14.18 3.11 -33.25
CA LEU A 196 -13.32 2.05 -33.79
C LEU A 196 -13.74 0.71 -33.19
N VAL A 197 -14.87 0.17 -33.64
CA VAL A 197 -15.19 -1.24 -33.43
C VAL A 197 -14.25 -2.03 -34.33
N GLN A 198 -13.22 -2.64 -33.75
CA GLN A 198 -12.47 -3.68 -34.43
C GLN A 198 -13.38 -4.90 -34.65
N CYS A 199 -14.15 -4.88 -35.73
CA CYS A 199 -14.81 -6.06 -36.27
C CYS A 199 -13.74 -6.92 -36.97
N HIS A 200 -12.98 -7.69 -36.18
CA HIS A 200 -12.31 -8.87 -36.74
C HIS A 200 -13.36 -9.96 -36.97
N PHE A 201 -13.76 -10.10 -38.23
CA PHE A 201 -14.35 -11.32 -38.78
C PHE A 201 -13.24 -12.33 -39.09
#